data_AF-A0A7C6WPA4-F1
#
_entry.id   AF-A0A7C6WPA4-F1
#
_cell.length_a   1.000
_cell.length_b   1.000
_cell.length_c   1.000
_cell.angle_alpha   90.00
_cell.angle_beta   90.00
_cell.angle_gamma   90.00
#
_symmetry.space_group_name_H-M   'P 1'
#
loop_
_entity.id
_entity.type
_entity.pdbx_description
1 polymer ?
#
loop_
_entity_poly.entity_id
_entity_poly.type
_entity_poly.pdbx_seq_one_letter_code
_entity_poly.pdbx_strand_id
1 'polypeptide(L)' 'RMEIKELYPELYARFEKRQKYLREELGINISDDILPMASTVGYMRPLMLDHDRCLVKVSDK' A
#
# COMPACT_ATOMS: atom_id res chain seq x y z
N ARG A 1 3.96 17.39 -6.21
CA ARG A 1 3.56 17.03 -4.82
C ARG A 1 2.97 18.21 -4.05
N MET A 2 3.59 19.41 -4.09
CA MET A 2 3.09 20.56 -3.31
C MET A 2 1.69 21.01 -3.74
N GLU A 3 1.38 21.00 -5.04
CA GLU A 3 0.02 21.34 -5.51
C GLU A 3 -1.08 20.45 -4.93
N ILE A 4 -0.89 19.12 -4.85
CA ILE A 4 -1.89 18.23 -4.25
C ILE A 4 -1.98 18.44 -2.74
N LYS A 5 -0.84 18.71 -2.09
CA LYS A 5 -0.80 19.01 -0.65
C LYS A 5 -1.52 20.33 -0.32
N GLU A 6 -1.41 21.32 -1.20
CA GLU A 6 -2.02 22.64 -1.04
C GLU A 6 -3.49 22.66 -1.45
N LEU A 7 -3.82 22.05 -2.59
CA LEU A 7 -5.18 22.03 -3.13
C LEU A 7 -6.09 21.00 -2.43
N TYR A 8 -5.51 19.89 -1.94
CA TYR A 8 -6.26 18.77 -1.35
C TYR A 8 -5.52 18.17 -0.14
N PRO A 9 -5.36 18.93 0.97
CA PRO A 9 -4.59 18.50 2.14
C PRO A 9 -5.11 17.19 2.77
N GLU A 10 -6.43 17.00 2.80
CA GLU A 10 -7.04 15.77 3.31
C GLU A 10 -6.70 14.54 2.44
N LEU A 11 -6.66 14.70 1.12
CA LEU A 11 -6.26 13.64 0.21
C LEU A 11 -4.79 13.27 0.42
N TYR A 12 -3.93 14.28 0.58
CA TYR A 12 -2.51 14.10 0.84
C TYR A 12 -2.25 13.36 2.16
N ALA A 13 -2.96 13.72 3.24
CA ALA A 13 -2.87 13.02 4.52
C ALA A 13 -3.25 11.53 4.42
N ARG A 14 -4.22 11.18 3.55
CA ARG A 14 -4.55 9.77 3.27
C ARG A 14 -3.42 9.02 2.58
N PHE A 15 -2.69 9.68 1.68
CA PHE A 15 -1.51 9.09 1.04
C PHE A 15 -0.42 8.82 2.05
N GLU A 16 -0.09 9.79 2.90
CA GLU A 16 0.92 9.62 3.95
C GLU A 16 0.55 8.49 4.92
N LYS A 17 -0.71 8.44 5.37
CA LYS A 17 -1.20 7.36 6.25
C LYS A 17 -1.07 5.98 5.60
N ARG A 18 -1.37 5.86 4.29
CA ARG A 18 -1.25 4.60 3.55
C ARG A 18 0.21 4.20 3.31
N GLN A 19 1.07 5.15 2.96
CA GLN A 19 2.50 4.89 2.81
C GLN A 19 3.11 4.39 4.12
N LYS A 20 2.74 5.00 5.25
CA LYS A 20 3.11 4.55 6.59
C LYS A 20 2.64 3.11 6.84
N TYR A 21 1.37 2.83 6.60
CA TYR A 21 0.80 1.48 6.76
C TYR A 21 1.51 0.42 5.92
N LEU A 22 1.79 0.72 4.64
CA LEU A 22 2.50 -0.21 3.75
C LEU A 22 3.93 -0.49 4.26
N ARG A 23 4.65 0.53 4.74
CA ARG A 23 6.03 0.40 5.22
C ARG A 23 6.13 -0.25 6.60
N GLU A 24 5.32 0.19 7.56
CA GLU A 24 5.44 -0.20 8.96
C GLU A 24 4.67 -1.49 9.28
N GLU A 25 3.47 -1.67 8.73
CA GLU A 25 2.62 -2.82 9.08
C GLU A 25 2.81 -4.00 8.13
N LEU A 26 3.09 -3.74 6.85
CA LEU A 26 3.25 -4.80 5.85
C LEU A 26 4.70 -5.03 5.44
N GLY A 27 5.63 -4.15 5.84
CA GLY A 27 7.03 -4.23 5.42
C GLY A 27 7.24 -4.01 3.92
N ILE A 28 6.25 -3.47 3.19
CA ILE A 28 6.35 -3.18 1.76
C ILE A 28 6.99 -1.82 1.59
N ASN A 29 8.25 -1.82 1.18
CA ASN A 29 8.96 -0.58 0.90
C ASN A 29 8.53 0.01 -0.44
N ILE A 30 7.77 1.09 -0.41
CA ILE A 30 7.36 1.84 -1.61
C ILE A 30 8.13 3.17 -1.70
N SER A 31 8.44 3.58 -2.93
CA SER A 31 8.96 4.92 -3.20
C SER A 31 7.97 5.97 -2.73
N ASP A 32 8.48 7.07 -2.18
CA ASP A 32 7.63 8.18 -1.75
C ASP A 32 6.84 8.79 -2.91
N ASP A 33 7.30 8.63 -4.16
CA ASP A 33 6.64 9.17 -5.36
C ASP A 33 5.37 8.40 -5.73
N ILE A 34 5.15 7.24 -5.12
CA ILE A 34 3.95 6.45 -5.31
C ILE A 34 2.83 7.05 -4.46
N LEU A 35 1.82 7.63 -5.12
CA LEU A 35 0.60 8.10 -4.48
C LEU A 35 -0.41 6.94 -4.44
N PRO A 36 -0.75 6.38 -3.26
CA PRO A 36 -1.71 5.28 -3.16
C PRO A 36 -3.14 5.82 -3.34
N MET A 37 -3.53 5.99 -4.60
CA MET A 37 -4.81 6.57 -5.01
C MET A 37 -5.98 5.62 -4.80
N ALA A 38 -5.77 4.32 -5.00
CA ALA A 38 -6.77 3.30 -4.77
C ALA A 38 -6.89 2.94 -3.27
N SER A 39 -8.10 2.60 -2.82
CA SER A 39 -8.34 2.02 -1.48
C SER A 39 -7.80 0.59 -1.36
N THR A 40 -7.61 -0.10 -2.49
CA THR A 40 -6.93 -1.39 -2.58
C THR A 40 -5.45 -1.20 -2.29
N VAL A 41 -5.04 -1.60 -1.09
CA VAL A 41 -3.66 -1.54 -0.58
C VAL A 41 -2.78 -2.61 -1.22
N GLY A 42 -2.67 -2.71 -2.54
CA GLY A 42 -1.76 -3.65 -3.22
C GLY A 42 -1.97 -5.17 -2.93
N TYR A 43 -2.91 -5.54 -2.07
CA TYR A 43 -3.37 -6.90 -1.81
C TYR A 43 -4.88 -6.88 -1.53
N MET A 44 -5.53 -8.01 -1.85
CA MET A 44 -6.96 -8.21 -1.66
C MET A 44 -7.19 -8.93 -0.33
N ARG A 45 -7.60 -8.18 0.70
CA ARG A 45 -8.08 -8.78 1.96
C ARG A 45 -9.45 -9.44 1.70
N PRO A 46 -9.73 -10.66 2.20
CA PRO A 46 -8.92 -11.55 3.04
C PRO A 46 -8.09 -12.62 2.27
N LEU A 47 -8.23 -12.72 0.95
CA LEU A 47 -7.64 -13.81 0.14
C LEU A 47 -6.10 -13.79 0.07
N MET A 48 -5.46 -12.62 0.19
CA MET A 48 -4.01 -12.46 -0.03
C MET A 48 -3.20 -12.15 1.25
N LEU A 49 -3.80 -12.23 2.43
CA LEU A 49 -3.11 -12.02 3.72
C LEU A 49 -3.31 -13.16 4.73
N ASP A 50 -4.12 -14.16 4.39
CA ASP A 50 -4.21 -15.38 5.17
C ASP A 50 -2.99 -16.23 4.83
N HIS A 51 -2.04 -16.32 5.76
CA HIS A 51 -0.77 -17.03 5.53
C HIS A 51 -0.98 -18.52 5.18
N ASP A 52 -2.14 -19.09 5.52
CA ASP A 52 -2.55 -20.45 5.19
C ASP A 52 -3.27 -20.56 3.82
N ARG A 53 -3.73 -19.44 3.24
CA ARG A 53 -4.45 -19.39 1.95
C ARG A 53 -3.76 -18.54 0.89
N CYS A 54 -2.67 -17.86 1.23
CA CYS A 54 -1.85 -17.11 0.31
C CYS A 54 -1.25 -18.05 -0.73
N LEU A 55 -1.32 -17.66 -2.00
CA LEU A 55 -0.70 -18.38 -3.11
C LEU A 55 0.83 -18.33 -2.93
N VAL A 56 1.41 -19.42 -2.43
CA VAL A 56 2.87 -19.62 -2.43
C VAL A 56 3.33 -19.92 -3.85
N LYS A 57 4.31 -19.15 -4.33
CA LYS A 57 5.01 -19.47 -5.58
C LYS A 57 5.73 -20.81 -5.39
N VAL A 58 5.25 -21.84 -6.07
CA VAL A 58 6.00 -23.09 -6.20
C VAL A 58 7.17 -22.79 -7.15
N SER A 59 8.39 -22.71 -6.62
CA SER A 59 9.58 -22.79 -7.46
C SER A 59 9.87 -24.26 -7.67
N ASP A 60 9.49 -24.79 -8.84
CA ASP A 60 10.02 -26.07 -9.30
C ASP A 60 11.54 -25.96 -9.49
N LYS A 61 12.25 -26.99 -9.02
CA LYS A 61 13.71 -27.14 -9.04
C LYS A 61 14.32 -27.02 -10.44
#